data_AF-A0A6B0SMR6-F1
#
_entry.id   AF-A0A6B0SMR6-F1
#
_cell.length_a   1.000
_cell.length_b   1.000
_cell.length_c   1.000
_cell.angle_alpha   90.00
_cell.angle_beta   90.00
_cell.angle_gamma   90.00
#
_symmetry.space_group_name_H-M   'P 1'
#
loop_
_entity.id
_entity.type
_entity.pdbx_description
1 polymer ?
#
loop_
_entity_poly.entity_id
_entity_poly.type
_entity_poly.pdbx_seq_one_letter_code
_entity_poly.pdbx_strand_id
1 'polypeptide(L)'
;MSQDADSGLTAAERTRLDAIRGADALADLVAVTGAASEHDAYFAAKRQHRELTARAGTPLSAADDLPGTRVVVDGTAFWVHGVTHADTPAERDFLRRHVAQFLADDANVYVEQGIRPMYFDDVAGVCEMDDYAWATEQCAGLDSATHVDLPEAAFDGVVEDVNALAGRFRTAAFSLIDAGGQYYGEDFEAALGDLATTFLTSHADAATGRDFASFQLSRNAARDPTLLDALQSYYQRAFLPQPVEREWLRRHDPELEVVTHARNEHMADYAVYHHETAPAVHLVVGAAHQPGVTYYLRQHRDGSRTVDGFELAG
;
A
#
# COMPACT_ATOMS: atom_id res chain seq x y z
N MET A 1 -28.13 9.71 14.46
CA MET A 1 -28.92 8.46 14.52
C MET A 1 -29.25 8.04 13.10
N SER A 2 -28.89 6.80 12.76
CA SER A 2 -29.16 6.04 11.52
C SER A 2 -28.42 6.46 10.23
N GLN A 3 -27.11 6.18 10.18
CA GLN A 3 -26.40 5.82 8.93
C GLN A 3 -26.32 4.28 8.75
N ASP A 4 -26.92 3.50 9.64
CA ASP A 4 -26.75 2.03 9.75
C ASP A 4 -27.65 1.20 8.83
N ALA A 5 -28.47 1.82 7.98
CA ALA A 5 -29.50 1.11 7.21
C ALA A 5 -29.08 0.70 5.78
N ASP A 6 -27.89 1.10 5.30
CA ASP A 6 -27.55 0.97 3.87
C ASP A 6 -26.27 0.17 3.58
N SER A 7 -25.60 -0.37 4.60
CA SER A 7 -24.59 -1.41 4.35
C SER A 7 -25.33 -2.67 3.94
N GLY A 8 -25.00 -3.30 2.81
CA GLY A 8 -25.58 -4.59 2.36
C GLY A 8 -25.28 -5.79 3.27
N LEU A 9 -24.96 -5.54 4.54
CA LEU A 9 -24.55 -6.47 5.59
C LEU A 9 -25.56 -6.54 6.73
N THR A 10 -25.84 -7.76 7.16
CA THR A 10 -26.53 -8.07 8.42
C THR A 10 -25.70 -7.62 9.62
N ALA A 11 -26.30 -7.52 10.81
CA ALA A 11 -25.58 -7.15 12.03
C ALA A 11 -24.46 -8.15 12.39
N ALA A 12 -24.70 -9.45 12.18
CA ALA A 12 -23.69 -10.49 12.40
C ALA A 12 -22.51 -10.36 11.42
N GLU A 13 -22.79 -10.04 10.16
CA GLU A 13 -21.76 -9.80 9.15
C GLU A 13 -20.95 -8.54 9.43
N ARG A 14 -21.59 -7.46 9.92
CA ARG A 14 -20.88 -6.26 10.39
C ARG A 14 -19.98 -6.57 11.58
N THR A 15 -20.51 -7.26 12.58
CA THR A 15 -19.73 -7.70 13.75
C THR A 15 -18.52 -8.53 13.34
N ARG A 16 -18.69 -9.44 12.37
CA ARG A 16 -17.59 -10.24 11.82
C ARG A 16 -16.58 -9.41 11.06
N LEU A 17 -17.02 -8.50 10.19
CA LEU A 17 -16.13 -7.60 9.45
C LEU A 17 -15.33 -6.70 10.40
N ASP A 18 -15.97 -6.16 11.43
CA ASP A 18 -15.33 -5.34 12.45
C ASP A 18 -14.31 -6.16 13.25
N ALA A 19 -14.62 -7.42 13.58
CA ALA A 19 -13.68 -8.32 14.25
C ALA A 19 -12.46 -8.65 13.37
N ILE A 20 -12.64 -8.85 12.06
CA ILE A 20 -11.49 -9.03 11.14
C ILE A 20 -10.67 -7.73 11.07
N ARG A 21 -11.32 -6.57 10.99
CA ARG A 21 -10.66 -5.26 10.86
C ARG A 21 -9.92 -4.82 12.13
N GLY A 22 -10.33 -5.33 13.28
CA GLY A 22 -9.71 -5.07 14.59
C GLY A 22 -8.73 -6.14 15.05
N ALA A 23 -8.34 -7.08 14.18
CA ALA A 23 -7.32 -8.09 14.52
C ALA A 23 -5.92 -7.47 14.52
N ASP A 24 -5.15 -7.71 15.58
CA ASP A 24 -3.79 -7.19 15.76
C ASP A 24 -2.73 -8.31 15.62
N ALA A 25 -3.16 -9.59 15.59
CA ALA A 25 -2.31 -10.74 15.33
C ALA A 25 -3.04 -11.84 14.55
N LEU A 26 -2.28 -12.75 13.91
CA LEU A 26 -2.80 -13.93 13.23
C LEU A 26 -3.62 -14.84 14.15
N ALA A 27 -3.26 -14.91 15.43
CA ALA A 27 -3.99 -15.68 16.43
C ALA A 27 -5.42 -15.16 16.65
N ASP A 28 -5.66 -13.85 16.51
CA ASP A 28 -7.00 -13.26 16.66
C ASP A 28 -7.94 -13.79 15.56
N LEU A 29 -7.41 -13.98 14.35
CA LEU A 29 -8.18 -14.49 13.22
C LEU A 29 -8.65 -15.93 13.43
N VAL A 30 -7.94 -16.74 14.21
CA VAL A 30 -8.36 -18.11 14.54
C VAL A 30 -9.71 -18.08 15.27
N ALA A 31 -9.85 -17.19 16.26
CA ALA A 31 -11.10 -17.03 16.99
C ALA A 31 -12.23 -16.48 16.11
N VAL A 32 -11.91 -15.56 15.19
CA VAL A 32 -12.90 -14.94 14.29
C VAL A 32 -13.42 -15.90 13.22
N THR A 33 -12.53 -16.73 12.67
CA THR A 33 -12.83 -17.62 11.54
C THR A 33 -13.20 -19.04 11.97
N GLY A 34 -12.78 -19.47 13.16
CA GLY A 34 -12.92 -20.84 13.65
C GLY A 34 -12.00 -21.85 12.94
N ALA A 35 -10.93 -21.37 12.30
CA ALA A 35 -9.99 -22.22 11.57
C ALA A 35 -9.10 -23.05 12.52
N ALA A 36 -8.48 -24.12 11.99
CA ALA A 36 -7.63 -25.03 12.76
C ALA A 36 -6.22 -24.49 13.01
N SER A 37 -5.78 -23.51 12.22
CA SER A 37 -4.45 -22.91 12.29
C SER A 37 -4.51 -21.41 11.94
N GLU A 38 -3.48 -20.66 12.34
CA GLU A 38 -3.28 -19.26 11.97
C GLU A 38 -3.18 -19.05 10.46
N HIS A 39 -2.57 -20.02 9.75
CA HIS A 39 -2.44 -19.99 8.30
C HIS A 39 -3.81 -20.13 7.61
N ASP A 40 -4.61 -21.12 8.04
CA ASP A 40 -5.96 -21.31 7.51
C ASP A 40 -6.86 -20.10 7.86
N ALA A 41 -6.68 -19.56 9.07
CA ALA A 41 -7.40 -18.38 9.55
C ALA A 41 -7.10 -17.16 8.68
N TYR A 42 -5.84 -16.93 8.30
CA TYR A 42 -5.43 -15.84 7.43
C TYR A 42 -6.16 -15.86 6.08
N PHE A 43 -6.15 -17.00 5.37
CA PHE A 43 -6.83 -17.11 4.08
C PHE A 43 -8.35 -17.08 4.21
N ALA A 44 -8.91 -17.70 5.25
CA ALA A 44 -10.34 -17.60 5.53
C ALA A 44 -10.76 -16.15 5.81
N ALA A 45 -9.97 -15.40 6.56
CA ALA A 45 -10.20 -14.00 6.85
C ALA A 45 -10.08 -13.13 5.60
N LYS A 46 -9.06 -13.32 4.73
CA LYS A 46 -8.95 -12.60 3.45
C LYS A 46 -10.20 -12.77 2.59
N ARG A 47 -10.68 -14.00 2.42
CA ARG A 47 -11.91 -14.28 1.65
C ARG A 47 -13.13 -13.58 2.25
N GLN A 48 -13.34 -13.73 3.56
CA GLN A 48 -14.47 -13.10 4.25
C GLN A 48 -14.39 -11.57 4.21
N HIS A 49 -13.21 -10.97 4.44
CA HIS A 49 -12.99 -9.53 4.38
C HIS A 49 -13.32 -8.97 3.00
N ARG A 50 -12.82 -9.63 1.94
CA ARG A 50 -13.08 -9.23 0.56
C ARG A 50 -14.57 -9.24 0.24
N GLU A 51 -15.26 -10.33 0.58
CA GLU A 51 -16.70 -10.48 0.33
C GLU A 51 -17.54 -9.47 1.11
N LEU A 52 -17.27 -9.33 2.41
CA LEU A 52 -18.02 -8.45 3.30
C LEU A 52 -17.78 -6.98 2.96
N THR A 53 -16.54 -6.59 2.69
CA THR A 53 -16.23 -5.21 2.28
C THR A 53 -16.85 -4.89 0.92
N ALA A 54 -16.86 -5.83 -0.04
CA ALA A 54 -17.52 -5.63 -1.32
C ALA A 54 -19.04 -5.41 -1.17
N ARG A 55 -19.70 -6.16 -0.27
CA ARG A 55 -21.13 -6.03 0.01
C ARG A 55 -21.50 -4.82 0.86
N ALA A 56 -20.60 -4.35 1.72
CA ALA A 56 -20.77 -3.11 2.46
C ALA A 56 -20.83 -1.89 1.51
N GLY A 57 -20.21 -2.02 0.33
CA GLY A 57 -20.01 -0.93 -0.60
C GLY A 57 -18.86 -0.03 -0.15
N THR A 58 -18.18 0.57 -1.12
CA THR A 58 -17.18 1.61 -0.88
C THR A 58 -17.64 2.85 -1.63
N PRO A 59 -17.86 3.98 -0.95
CA PRO A 59 -18.18 5.23 -1.62
C PRO A 59 -17.05 5.54 -2.63
N LEU A 60 -17.43 5.72 -3.88
CA LEU A 60 -16.48 6.14 -4.91
C LEU A 60 -16.22 7.65 -4.78
N SER A 61 -15.01 8.06 -5.13
CA SER A 61 -14.62 9.46 -5.20
C SER A 61 -15.45 10.19 -6.28
N ALA A 62 -15.57 11.52 -6.14
CA ALA A 62 -16.17 12.31 -7.21
C ALA A 62 -15.33 12.17 -8.50
N ALA A 63 -16.00 12.16 -9.66
CA ALA A 63 -15.35 11.83 -10.94
C ALA A 63 -14.19 12.76 -11.34
N ASP A 64 -14.14 13.97 -10.78
CA ASP A 64 -13.16 15.00 -11.11
C ASP A 64 -12.08 15.21 -10.02
N ASP A 65 -12.14 14.47 -8.91
CA ASP A 65 -11.11 14.53 -7.85
C ASP A 65 -10.06 13.44 -8.04
N LEU A 66 -8.84 13.65 -7.52
CA LEU A 66 -7.86 12.57 -7.40
C LEU A 66 -8.35 11.58 -6.32
N PRO A 67 -8.63 10.31 -6.67
CA PRO A 67 -9.18 9.36 -5.70
C PRO A 67 -8.25 9.14 -4.52
N GLY A 68 -8.79 9.06 -3.31
CA GLY A 68 -7.99 8.86 -2.11
C GLY A 68 -8.79 8.76 -0.83
N THR A 69 -8.14 8.31 0.24
CA THR A 69 -8.77 8.28 1.59
C THR A 69 -8.28 9.46 2.42
N ARG A 70 -9.25 10.16 3.03
CA ARG A 70 -8.99 11.24 3.96
C ARG A 70 -8.91 10.73 5.40
N VAL A 71 -7.88 11.16 6.13
CA VAL A 71 -7.74 11.01 7.58
C VAL A 71 -7.46 12.39 8.17
N VAL A 72 -8.08 12.72 9.31
CA VAL A 72 -7.78 13.97 10.02
C VAL A 72 -6.95 13.63 11.24
N VAL A 73 -5.74 14.17 11.34
CA VAL A 73 -4.82 14.02 12.47
C VAL A 73 -4.61 15.39 13.08
N ASP A 74 -4.95 15.56 14.36
CA ASP A 74 -4.82 16.83 15.10
C ASP A 74 -5.39 18.08 14.39
N GLY A 75 -6.45 17.89 13.60
CA GLY A 75 -7.12 18.96 12.85
C GLY A 75 -6.59 19.16 11.42
N THR A 76 -5.45 18.56 11.07
CA THR A 76 -4.88 18.60 9.72
C THR A 76 -5.45 17.48 8.86
N ALA A 77 -5.83 17.80 7.62
CA ALA A 77 -6.36 16.83 6.67
C ALA A 77 -5.22 16.14 5.89
N PHE A 78 -5.11 14.83 6.03
CA PHE A 78 -4.22 13.98 5.25
C PHE A 78 -5.03 13.21 4.21
N TRP A 79 -4.60 13.27 2.96
CA TRP A 79 -5.16 12.50 1.86
C TRP A 79 -4.14 11.50 1.35
N VAL A 80 -4.52 10.23 1.23
CA VAL A 80 -3.67 9.18 0.67
C VAL A 80 -4.24 8.73 -0.66
N HIS A 81 -3.53 9.06 -1.73
CA HIS A 81 -3.90 8.78 -3.12
C HIS A 81 -3.06 7.61 -3.66
N GLY A 82 -3.75 6.54 -4.05
CA GLY A 82 -3.14 5.38 -4.69
C GLY A 82 -3.03 5.54 -6.20
N VAL A 83 -1.83 5.45 -6.75
CA VAL A 83 -1.54 5.54 -8.19
C VAL A 83 -0.96 4.24 -8.73
N THR A 84 -0.81 4.15 -10.05
CA THR A 84 0.01 3.11 -10.67
C THR A 84 1.45 3.61 -10.79
N HIS A 85 2.42 2.69 -10.78
CA HIS A 85 3.84 2.99 -11.08
C HIS A 85 4.15 2.82 -12.57
N ALA A 86 3.16 3.03 -13.45
CA ALA A 86 3.24 2.65 -14.85
C ALA A 86 3.91 3.69 -15.76
N ASP A 87 4.15 4.91 -15.25
CA ASP A 87 4.73 6.05 -15.95
C ASP A 87 4.12 6.31 -17.33
N THR A 88 2.79 6.34 -17.40
CA THR A 88 2.08 6.65 -18.66
C THR A 88 1.86 8.15 -18.82
N PRO A 89 1.80 8.67 -20.06
CA PRO A 89 1.41 10.06 -20.30
C PRO A 89 0.01 10.39 -19.74
N ALA A 90 -0.93 9.45 -19.83
CA ALA A 90 -2.30 9.66 -19.36
C ALA A 90 -2.35 9.85 -17.84
N GLU A 91 -1.66 8.97 -17.09
CA GLU A 91 -1.55 9.11 -15.64
C GLU A 91 -0.76 10.36 -15.26
N ARG A 92 0.36 10.64 -15.93
CA ARG A 92 1.15 11.86 -15.71
C ARG A 92 0.30 13.12 -15.84
N ASP A 93 -0.44 13.28 -16.93
CA ASP A 93 -1.31 14.43 -17.16
C ASP A 93 -2.43 14.52 -16.11
N PHE A 94 -2.96 13.38 -15.69
CA PHE A 94 -3.99 13.31 -14.65
C PHE A 94 -3.44 13.73 -13.29
N LEU A 95 -2.31 13.18 -12.85
CA LEU A 95 -1.72 13.49 -11.56
C LEU A 95 -1.25 14.94 -11.48
N ARG A 96 -0.54 15.44 -12.51
CA ARG A 96 -0.01 16.80 -12.53
C ARG A 96 -1.11 17.86 -12.46
N ARG A 97 -2.27 17.62 -13.06
CA ARG A 97 -3.43 18.53 -12.97
C ARG A 97 -3.90 18.68 -11.52
N HIS A 98 -4.05 17.59 -10.79
CA HIS A 98 -4.55 17.62 -9.41
C HIS A 98 -3.48 18.12 -8.43
N VAL A 99 -2.23 17.70 -8.60
CA VAL A 99 -1.12 18.18 -7.77
C VAL A 99 -0.91 19.68 -7.94
N ALA A 100 -1.05 20.22 -9.15
CA ALA A 100 -1.01 21.66 -9.36
C ALA A 100 -2.11 22.41 -8.57
N GLN A 101 -3.31 21.82 -8.45
CA GLN A 101 -4.39 22.38 -7.64
C GLN A 101 -4.06 22.31 -6.15
N PHE A 102 -3.56 21.17 -5.64
CA PHE A 102 -3.16 21.03 -4.24
C PHE A 102 -2.10 22.05 -3.82
N LEU A 103 -1.10 22.26 -4.67
CA LEU A 103 -0.05 23.26 -4.43
C LEU A 103 -0.58 24.70 -4.51
N ALA A 104 -1.57 24.96 -5.38
CA ALA A 104 -2.23 26.26 -5.44
C ALA A 104 -3.10 26.56 -4.20
N ASP A 105 -3.54 25.51 -3.51
CA ASP A 105 -4.28 25.56 -2.25
C ASP A 105 -3.36 25.50 -1.01
N ASP A 106 -2.05 25.77 -1.20
CA ASP A 106 -1.00 25.78 -0.18
C ASP A 106 -0.84 24.43 0.57
N ALA A 107 -1.24 23.31 -0.02
CA ALA A 107 -1.07 21.99 0.58
C ALA A 107 0.34 21.42 0.39
N ASN A 108 0.80 20.61 1.35
CA ASN A 108 2.03 19.84 1.20
C ASN A 108 1.77 18.60 0.35
N VAL A 109 2.67 18.28 -0.59
CA VAL A 109 2.57 17.09 -1.44
C VAL A 109 3.82 16.23 -1.26
N TYR A 110 3.61 15.04 -0.69
CA TYR A 110 4.64 14.00 -0.54
C TYR A 110 4.37 12.85 -1.49
N VAL A 111 5.40 12.28 -2.08
CA VAL A 111 5.28 11.14 -2.98
C VAL A 111 6.22 10.01 -2.56
N GLU A 112 5.78 8.78 -2.76
CA GLU A 112 6.62 7.59 -2.59
C GLU A 112 7.91 7.72 -3.41
N GLN A 113 9.03 7.26 -2.84
CA GLN A 113 10.32 7.29 -3.50
C GLN A 113 10.29 6.56 -4.85
N GLY A 114 10.71 7.26 -5.91
CA GLY A 114 10.62 6.83 -7.31
C GLY A 114 9.46 7.48 -8.08
N ILE A 115 8.39 7.95 -7.43
CA ILE A 115 7.25 8.61 -8.10
C ILE A 115 7.62 10.02 -8.56
N ARG A 116 8.44 10.76 -7.80
CA ARG A 116 8.83 12.13 -8.16
C ARG A 116 9.52 12.18 -9.53
N PRO A 117 10.60 11.42 -9.81
CA PRO A 117 11.24 11.45 -11.12
C PRO A 117 10.33 10.95 -12.26
N MET A 118 9.35 10.08 -11.99
CA MET A 118 8.39 9.62 -13.01
C MET A 118 7.46 10.75 -13.46
N TYR A 119 6.87 11.49 -12.53
CA TYR A 119 5.75 12.40 -12.85
C TYR A 119 5.98 13.88 -12.54
N PHE A 120 6.93 14.22 -11.67
CA PHE A 120 7.00 15.52 -11.00
C PHE A 120 8.43 16.10 -10.88
N ASP A 121 9.39 15.62 -11.65
CA ASP A 121 10.80 16.00 -11.49
C ASP A 121 11.03 17.52 -11.54
N ASP A 122 10.25 18.20 -12.38
CA ASP A 122 10.25 19.65 -12.60
C ASP A 122 9.27 20.43 -11.71
N VAL A 123 8.61 19.79 -10.74
CA VAL A 123 7.62 20.43 -9.85
C VAL A 123 8.23 20.66 -8.47
N ALA A 124 8.61 21.91 -8.19
CA ALA A 124 9.35 22.28 -6.98
C ALA A 124 8.60 22.02 -5.66
N GLY A 125 7.27 22.12 -5.66
CA GLY A 125 6.43 21.89 -4.46
C GLY A 125 6.16 20.43 -4.12
N VAL A 126 6.66 19.49 -4.92
CA VAL A 126 6.50 18.05 -4.69
C VAL A 126 7.77 17.48 -4.06
N CYS A 127 7.61 16.93 -2.86
CA CYS A 127 8.69 16.33 -2.09
C CYS A 127 8.62 14.79 -2.17
N GLU A 128 9.76 14.17 -2.40
CA GLU A 128 9.89 12.71 -2.33
C GLU A 128 10.18 12.29 -0.88
N MET A 129 9.53 11.22 -0.43
CA MET A 129 9.82 10.60 0.85
C MET A 129 11.09 9.73 0.75
N ASP A 130 11.66 9.34 1.89
CA ASP A 130 12.85 8.49 2.01
C ASP A 130 12.50 7.01 2.27
N ASP A 131 11.28 6.61 1.93
CA ASP A 131 10.71 5.33 2.35
C ASP A 131 11.42 4.09 1.77
N TYR A 132 11.99 4.19 0.57
CA TYR A 132 12.73 3.09 -0.05
C TYR A 132 14.17 3.02 0.45
N ALA A 133 14.81 4.18 0.69
CA ALA A 133 16.11 4.28 1.33
C ALA A 133 16.04 3.70 2.75
N TRP A 134 15.05 4.11 3.54
CA TRP A 134 14.79 3.53 4.86
C TRP A 134 14.62 2.01 4.79
N ALA A 135 13.80 1.51 3.87
CA ALA A 135 13.57 0.07 3.75
C ALA A 135 14.86 -0.71 3.40
N THR A 136 15.73 -0.12 2.58
CA THR A 136 17.03 -0.69 2.21
C THR A 136 17.95 -0.80 3.43
N GLU A 137 18.03 0.25 4.27
CA GLU A 137 18.78 0.23 5.52
C GLU A 137 18.24 -0.82 6.50
N GLN A 138 16.92 -0.91 6.65
CA GLN A 138 16.28 -1.91 7.50
C GLN A 138 16.60 -3.34 7.01
N CYS A 139 16.54 -3.59 5.70
CA CYS A 139 16.90 -4.88 5.12
C CYS A 139 18.37 -5.24 5.36
N ALA A 140 19.30 -4.28 5.31
CA ALA A 140 20.72 -4.54 5.59
C ALA A 140 20.98 -5.02 7.04
N GLY A 141 20.06 -4.72 7.97
CA GLY A 141 20.11 -5.19 9.35
C GLY A 141 19.50 -6.58 9.59
N LEU A 142 18.87 -7.19 8.58
CA LEU A 142 18.20 -8.49 8.73
C LEU A 142 19.14 -9.66 8.39
N ASP A 143 19.19 -10.65 9.29
CA ASP A 143 19.82 -11.94 9.01
C ASP A 143 18.82 -12.83 8.26
N SER A 144 18.75 -12.68 6.95
CA SER A 144 17.83 -13.43 6.08
C SER A 144 18.55 -14.54 5.32
N ALA A 145 18.02 -15.77 5.37
CA ALA A 145 18.52 -16.89 4.55
C ALA A 145 18.26 -16.68 3.04
N THR A 146 17.36 -15.75 2.69
CA THR A 146 17.00 -15.34 1.32
C THR A 146 17.50 -13.93 1.01
N HIS A 147 18.64 -13.54 1.58
CA HIS A 147 19.19 -12.20 1.44
C HIS A 147 19.28 -11.79 -0.03
N VAL A 148 18.55 -10.74 -0.39
CA VAL A 148 18.72 -10.09 -1.68
C VAL A 148 19.92 -9.17 -1.56
N ASP A 149 21.07 -9.52 -2.14
CA ASP A 149 22.29 -8.69 -2.12
C ASP A 149 21.96 -7.25 -2.58
N LEU A 150 21.94 -6.31 -1.64
CA LEU A 150 21.75 -4.88 -1.86
C LEU A 150 23.10 -4.25 -2.25
N PRO A 151 23.19 -3.42 -3.31
CA PRO A 151 24.43 -2.74 -3.63
C PRO A 151 24.81 -1.71 -2.54
N GLU A 152 26.05 -1.74 -2.05
CA GLU A 152 26.60 -0.82 -1.03
C GLU A 152 26.64 0.67 -1.45
N ALA A 153 26.36 1.01 -2.71
CA ALA A 153 26.57 2.36 -3.27
C ALA A 153 25.42 2.83 -4.20
N ALA A 154 24.16 2.64 -3.78
CA ALA A 154 22.96 2.78 -4.63
C ALA A 154 22.40 4.22 -4.83
N PHE A 155 23.18 5.29 -4.60
CA PHE A 155 22.62 6.64 -4.57
C PHE A 155 23.38 7.73 -5.36
N ASP A 156 24.19 7.34 -6.36
CA ASP A 156 24.65 8.29 -7.40
C ASP A 156 23.76 8.27 -8.67
N GLY A 157 22.73 7.39 -8.70
CA GLY A 157 21.83 7.15 -9.85
C GLY A 157 20.45 6.61 -9.47
N VAL A 158 19.77 7.28 -8.54
CA VAL A 158 18.56 6.88 -7.78
C VAL A 158 17.47 6.11 -8.55
N VAL A 159 17.22 6.38 -9.85
CA VAL A 159 16.12 5.74 -10.60
C VAL A 159 16.48 4.35 -11.14
N GLU A 160 17.72 4.14 -11.59
CA GLU A 160 18.14 2.83 -12.11
C GLU A 160 18.28 1.81 -10.98
N ASP A 161 18.72 2.26 -9.81
CA ASP A 161 18.92 1.43 -8.62
C ASP A 161 17.58 0.98 -7.99
N VAL A 162 16.58 1.86 -7.91
CA VAL A 162 15.21 1.51 -7.43
C VAL A 162 14.53 0.52 -8.36
N ASN A 163 14.66 0.70 -9.68
CA ASN A 163 14.08 -0.23 -10.67
C ASN A 163 14.73 -1.62 -10.62
N ALA A 164 16.07 -1.67 -10.50
CA ALA A 164 16.80 -2.92 -10.37
C ALA A 164 16.47 -3.63 -9.04
N LEU A 165 16.26 -2.87 -7.97
CA LEU A 165 15.89 -3.43 -6.67
C LEU A 165 14.44 -3.94 -6.65
N ALA A 166 13.49 -3.17 -7.21
CA ALA A 166 12.11 -3.60 -7.42
C ALA A 166 12.04 -4.90 -8.26
N GLY A 167 12.88 -5.00 -9.30
CA GLY A 167 13.03 -6.23 -10.10
C GLY A 167 13.46 -7.44 -9.28
N ARG A 168 14.38 -7.27 -8.31
CA ARG A 168 14.86 -8.36 -7.44
C ARG A 168 13.79 -8.82 -6.45
N PHE A 169 13.10 -7.90 -5.79
CA PHE A 169 11.99 -8.26 -4.87
C PHE A 169 10.83 -8.91 -5.61
N ARG A 170 10.56 -8.49 -6.84
CA ARG A 170 9.59 -9.18 -7.70
C ARG A 170 10.02 -10.62 -7.99
N THR A 171 11.28 -10.84 -8.36
CA THR A 171 11.80 -12.20 -8.56
C THR A 171 11.72 -13.02 -7.28
N ALA A 172 11.98 -12.44 -6.11
CA ALA A 172 11.79 -13.12 -4.82
C ALA A 172 10.32 -13.52 -4.61
N ALA A 173 9.38 -12.59 -4.81
CA ALA A 173 7.94 -12.88 -4.69
C ALA A 173 7.48 -14.00 -5.63
N PHE A 174 7.88 -13.99 -6.91
CA PHE A 174 7.58 -15.09 -7.84
C PHE A 174 8.29 -16.39 -7.48
N SER A 175 9.51 -16.33 -6.94
CA SER A 175 10.21 -17.52 -6.46
C SER A 175 9.49 -18.15 -5.26
N LEU A 176 8.94 -17.33 -4.35
CA LEU A 176 8.07 -17.82 -3.28
C LEU A 176 6.79 -18.44 -3.82
N ILE A 177 6.17 -17.85 -4.86
CA ILE A 177 5.02 -18.46 -5.55
C ILE A 177 5.39 -19.84 -6.09
N ASP A 178 6.50 -19.97 -6.82
CA ASP A 178 6.91 -21.26 -7.41
C ASP A 178 7.27 -22.31 -6.33
N ALA A 179 7.91 -21.89 -5.24
CA ALA A 179 8.29 -22.76 -4.14
C ALA A 179 7.09 -23.19 -3.27
N GLY A 180 6.14 -22.28 -3.05
CA GLY A 180 5.02 -22.44 -2.13
C GLY A 180 3.69 -22.85 -2.77
N GLY A 181 3.42 -22.48 -4.01
CA GLY A 181 2.12 -22.67 -4.68
C GLY A 181 1.68 -24.14 -4.76
N GLN A 182 2.65 -25.04 -4.97
CA GLN A 182 2.44 -26.50 -4.95
C GLN A 182 2.06 -27.06 -3.57
N TYR A 183 2.32 -26.32 -2.47
CA TYR A 183 1.97 -26.71 -1.10
C TYR A 183 0.80 -25.90 -0.52
N TYR A 184 0.62 -24.65 -0.95
CA TYR A 184 -0.28 -23.66 -0.35
C TYR A 184 -1.43 -23.20 -1.27
N GLY A 185 -1.38 -23.55 -2.56
CA GLY A 185 -2.48 -23.36 -3.53
C GLY A 185 -2.68 -21.93 -4.04
N GLU A 186 -3.75 -21.74 -4.82
CA GLU A 186 -4.05 -20.51 -5.58
C GLU A 186 -4.22 -19.25 -4.70
N ASP A 187 -4.72 -19.39 -3.47
CA ASP A 187 -4.90 -18.26 -2.55
C ASP A 187 -3.55 -17.68 -2.08
N PHE A 188 -2.52 -18.52 -1.92
CA PHE A 188 -1.15 -18.10 -1.60
C PHE A 188 -0.51 -17.39 -2.79
N GLU A 189 -0.68 -17.94 -3.99
CA GLU A 189 -0.18 -17.32 -5.22
C GLU A 189 -0.83 -15.94 -5.45
N ALA A 190 -2.14 -15.82 -5.24
CA ALA A 190 -2.85 -14.56 -5.37
C ALA A 190 -2.36 -13.50 -4.37
N ALA A 191 -2.11 -13.88 -3.11
CA ALA A 191 -1.62 -12.97 -2.09
C ALA A 191 -0.22 -12.43 -2.43
N LEU A 192 0.68 -13.28 -2.90
CA LEU A 192 2.01 -12.87 -3.34
C LEU A 192 1.98 -12.12 -4.68
N GLY A 193 1.04 -12.43 -5.58
CA GLY A 193 0.83 -11.69 -6.83
C GLY A 193 0.39 -10.24 -6.60
N ASP A 194 -0.46 -10.01 -5.59
CA ASP A 194 -0.85 -8.66 -5.17
C ASP A 194 0.35 -7.84 -4.66
N LEU A 195 1.30 -8.48 -3.96
CA LEU A 195 2.57 -7.87 -3.54
C LEU A 195 3.55 -7.67 -4.70
N ALA A 196 3.70 -8.66 -5.58
CA ALA A 196 4.58 -8.54 -6.75
C ALA A 196 4.18 -7.36 -7.66
N THR A 197 2.90 -7.01 -7.69
CA THR A 197 2.36 -5.86 -8.45
C THR A 197 2.87 -4.51 -7.91
N THR A 198 3.27 -4.41 -6.63
CA THR A 198 3.82 -3.17 -6.07
C THR A 198 5.20 -2.83 -6.60
N PHE A 199 5.87 -3.77 -7.26
CA PHE A 199 7.22 -3.62 -7.82
C PHE A 199 7.22 -3.46 -9.34
N LEU A 200 6.07 -3.21 -9.96
CA LEU A 200 5.95 -3.06 -11.42
C LEU A 200 6.22 -1.62 -11.84
N THR A 201 7.46 -1.35 -12.21
CA THR A 201 7.90 -0.01 -12.65
C THR A 201 7.95 0.15 -14.17
N SER A 202 7.60 -0.89 -14.96
CA SER A 202 7.63 -0.80 -16.43
C SER A 202 6.65 -1.72 -17.17
N HIS A 203 6.33 -1.36 -18.42
CA HIS A 203 5.50 -2.15 -19.35
C HIS A 203 6.12 -3.48 -19.79
N ALA A 204 7.43 -3.69 -19.58
CA ALA A 204 8.16 -4.88 -20.05
C ALA A 204 7.89 -6.14 -19.20
N ASP A 205 7.34 -5.97 -18.00
CA ASP A 205 7.24 -7.01 -16.97
C ASP A 205 5.88 -7.74 -16.96
N ALA A 206 5.07 -7.53 -17.99
CA ALA A 206 3.67 -7.94 -18.08
C ALA A 206 3.43 -9.44 -18.40
N ALA A 207 4.48 -10.23 -18.65
CA ALA A 207 4.30 -11.56 -19.22
C ALA A 207 3.76 -12.58 -18.21
N THR A 208 4.22 -12.53 -16.94
CA THR A 208 3.93 -13.50 -15.86
C THR A 208 2.76 -13.06 -14.96
N GLY A 209 2.51 -11.75 -14.83
CA GLY A 209 1.47 -11.21 -13.94
C GLY A 209 0.04 -11.22 -14.50
N ARG A 210 -0.15 -11.64 -15.76
CA ARG A 210 -1.44 -11.52 -16.50
C ARG A 210 -2.62 -12.24 -15.85
N ASP A 211 -2.35 -13.25 -15.02
CA ASP A 211 -3.36 -14.08 -14.38
C ASP A 211 -3.86 -13.48 -13.05
N PHE A 212 -3.20 -12.43 -12.53
CA PHE A 212 -3.61 -11.75 -11.30
C PHE A 212 -4.56 -10.56 -11.57
N ALA A 213 -5.59 -10.42 -10.72
CA ALA A 213 -6.58 -9.36 -10.84
C ALA A 213 -5.99 -7.96 -10.63
N SER A 214 -5.06 -7.82 -9.68
CA SER A 214 -4.30 -6.58 -9.41
C SER A 214 -3.56 -6.08 -10.65
N PHE A 215 -2.91 -6.98 -11.39
CA PHE A 215 -2.21 -6.64 -12.63
C PHE A 215 -3.16 -6.07 -13.69
N GLN A 216 -4.31 -6.72 -13.90
CA GLN A 216 -5.28 -6.26 -14.89
C GLN A 216 -5.87 -4.89 -14.53
N LEU A 217 -6.20 -4.69 -13.26
CA LEU A 217 -6.73 -3.42 -12.76
C LEU A 217 -5.69 -2.30 -12.87
N SER A 218 -4.45 -2.55 -12.44
CA SER A 218 -3.35 -1.58 -12.53
C SER A 218 -3.09 -1.19 -13.99
N ARG A 219 -2.99 -2.16 -14.90
CA ARG A 219 -2.81 -1.87 -16.34
C ARG A 219 -3.96 -1.07 -16.94
N ASN A 220 -5.20 -1.32 -16.51
CA ASN A 220 -6.35 -0.57 -17.00
C ASN A 220 -6.32 0.87 -16.45
N ALA A 221 -6.02 1.05 -15.17
CA ALA A 221 -5.91 2.37 -14.54
C ALA A 221 -4.73 3.19 -15.09
N ALA A 222 -3.62 2.55 -15.43
CA ALA A 222 -2.49 3.19 -16.09
C ALA A 222 -2.87 3.76 -17.48
N ARG A 223 -3.82 3.12 -18.18
CA ARG A 223 -4.32 3.59 -19.49
C ARG A 223 -5.45 4.61 -19.35
N ASP A 224 -6.24 4.47 -18.30
CA ASP A 224 -7.39 5.30 -17.99
C ASP A 224 -7.41 5.64 -16.48
N PRO A 225 -6.82 6.78 -16.08
CA PRO A 225 -6.72 7.16 -14.67
C PRO A 225 -8.05 7.34 -13.94
N THR A 226 -9.18 7.41 -14.66
CA THR A 226 -10.51 7.40 -14.03
C THR A 226 -10.81 6.09 -13.31
N LEU A 227 -10.03 5.02 -13.58
CA LEU A 227 -10.14 3.73 -12.91
C LEU A 227 -9.26 3.60 -11.66
N LEU A 228 -8.53 4.65 -11.26
CA LEU A 228 -7.69 4.63 -10.04
C LEU A 228 -8.51 4.36 -8.77
N ASP A 229 -9.73 4.89 -8.67
CA ASP A 229 -10.61 4.67 -7.52
C ASP A 229 -11.02 3.18 -7.39
N ALA A 230 -11.26 2.51 -8.51
CA ALA A 230 -11.55 1.09 -8.55
C ALA A 230 -10.33 0.24 -8.15
N LEU A 231 -9.12 0.65 -8.54
CA LEU A 231 -7.86 0.02 -8.14
C LEU A 231 -7.60 0.18 -6.63
N GLN A 232 -7.79 1.38 -6.08
CA GLN A 232 -7.66 1.61 -4.63
C GLN A 232 -8.70 0.79 -3.85
N SER A 233 -9.95 0.77 -4.31
CA SER A 233 -11.02 -0.06 -3.74
C SER A 233 -10.70 -1.56 -3.81
N TYR A 234 -9.93 -2.02 -4.80
CA TYR A 234 -9.46 -3.40 -4.84
C TYR A 234 -8.52 -3.69 -3.68
N TYR A 235 -7.46 -2.90 -3.48
CA TYR A 235 -6.48 -3.15 -2.42
C TYR A 235 -7.06 -3.03 -1.01
N GLN A 236 -8.03 -2.13 -0.79
CA GLN A 236 -8.78 -2.07 0.47
C GLN A 236 -9.55 -3.36 0.80
N ARG A 237 -9.96 -4.11 -0.23
CA ARG A 237 -10.65 -5.41 -0.09
C ARG A 237 -9.70 -6.59 -0.09
N ALA A 238 -8.53 -6.44 -0.70
CA ALA A 238 -7.55 -7.51 -0.85
C ALA A 238 -6.71 -7.69 0.42
N PHE A 239 -6.32 -6.59 1.08
CA PHE A 239 -5.49 -6.62 2.28
C PHE A 239 -6.31 -6.65 3.57
N LEU A 240 -5.85 -7.45 4.52
CA LEU A 240 -6.23 -7.46 5.93
C LEU A 240 -5.57 -6.27 6.67
N PRO A 241 -5.88 -6.04 7.95
CA PRO A 241 -5.20 -5.03 8.76
C PRO A 241 -3.68 -5.19 8.75
N GLN A 242 -2.97 -4.06 8.79
CA GLN A 242 -1.50 -4.03 8.69
C GLN A 242 -0.78 -4.94 9.69
N PRO A 243 -1.16 -5.04 10.98
CA PRO A 243 -0.46 -5.93 11.92
C PRO A 243 -0.45 -7.39 11.45
N VAL A 244 -1.59 -7.86 10.93
CA VAL A 244 -1.76 -9.23 10.43
C VAL A 244 -0.99 -9.45 9.12
N GLU A 245 -1.12 -8.55 8.14
CA GLU A 245 -0.39 -8.66 6.86
C GLU A 245 1.13 -8.67 7.09
N ARG A 246 1.62 -7.80 7.98
CA ARG A 246 3.03 -7.76 8.38
C ARG A 246 3.46 -9.03 9.10
N GLU A 247 2.70 -9.49 10.08
CA GLU A 247 3.04 -10.72 10.81
C GLU A 247 3.10 -11.93 9.87
N TRP A 248 2.13 -12.07 8.97
CA TRP A 248 2.11 -13.14 7.98
C TRP A 248 3.34 -13.07 7.07
N LEU A 249 3.60 -11.90 6.47
CA LEU A 249 4.69 -11.77 5.51
C LEU A 249 6.06 -11.94 6.17
N ARG A 250 6.28 -11.38 7.37
CA ARG A 250 7.53 -11.54 8.12
C ARG A 250 7.86 -12.99 8.47
N ARG A 251 6.86 -13.85 8.63
CA ARG A 251 7.07 -15.30 8.86
C ARG A 251 7.51 -16.05 7.59
N HIS A 252 7.34 -15.47 6.40
CA HIS A 252 7.70 -16.08 5.12
C HIS A 252 8.92 -15.41 4.47
N ASP A 253 8.94 -14.08 4.47
CA ASP A 253 10.01 -13.25 3.90
C ASP A 253 10.07 -11.89 4.65
N PRO A 254 11.00 -11.76 5.63
CA PRO A 254 11.19 -10.53 6.39
C PRO A 254 11.59 -9.32 5.53
N GLU A 255 12.37 -9.51 4.47
CA GLU A 255 12.80 -8.41 3.61
C GLU A 255 11.62 -7.91 2.77
N LEU A 256 10.85 -8.83 2.19
CA LEU A 256 9.64 -8.50 1.46
C LEU A 256 8.61 -7.78 2.35
N GLU A 257 8.52 -8.13 3.63
CA GLU A 257 7.69 -7.40 4.60
C GLU A 257 8.14 -5.95 4.76
N VAL A 258 9.45 -5.72 4.89
CA VAL A 258 10.01 -4.38 5.05
C VAL A 258 9.71 -3.53 3.82
N VAL A 259 10.00 -4.02 2.62
CA VAL A 259 9.86 -3.25 1.38
C VAL A 259 8.42 -3.12 0.86
N THR A 260 7.45 -3.72 1.55
CA THR A 260 6.02 -3.59 1.22
C THR A 260 5.24 -2.96 2.38
N HIS A 261 4.96 -3.72 3.43
CA HIS A 261 4.04 -3.32 4.49
C HIS A 261 4.69 -2.45 5.56
N ALA A 262 5.96 -2.67 5.90
CA ALA A 262 6.64 -1.81 6.89
C ALA A 262 6.85 -0.38 6.35
N ARG A 263 7.12 -0.22 5.05
CA ARG A 263 7.19 1.10 4.39
C ARG A 263 5.95 1.96 4.59
N ASN A 264 4.77 1.35 4.72
CA ASN A 264 3.53 2.09 4.99
C ASN A 264 3.58 2.87 6.31
N GLU A 265 4.26 2.32 7.32
CA GLU A 265 4.47 2.97 8.62
C GLU A 265 5.36 4.19 8.45
N HIS A 266 6.51 4.00 7.79
CA HIS A 266 7.49 5.06 7.54
C HIS A 266 6.91 6.21 6.71
N MET A 267 6.17 5.91 5.63
CA MET A 267 5.51 6.94 4.81
C MET A 267 4.50 7.78 5.62
N ALA A 268 3.73 7.14 6.50
CA ALA A 268 2.76 7.85 7.34
C ALA A 268 3.46 8.74 8.37
N ASP A 269 4.53 8.24 9.01
CA ASP A 269 5.31 9.00 9.97
C ASP A 269 6.03 10.17 9.33
N TYR A 270 6.64 9.96 8.16
CA TYR A 270 7.28 11.02 7.38
C TYR A 270 6.30 12.17 7.15
N ALA A 271 5.09 11.87 6.66
CA ALA A 271 4.09 12.90 6.38
C ALA A 271 3.63 13.61 7.66
N VAL A 272 3.43 12.91 8.76
CA VAL A 272 3.04 13.53 10.05
C VAL A 272 4.19 14.33 10.64
N TYR A 273 5.43 13.90 10.49
CA TYR A 273 6.61 14.62 10.98
C TYR A 273 6.86 15.91 10.18
N HIS A 274 6.62 15.89 8.86
CA HIS A 274 6.93 17.00 7.96
C HIS A 274 5.77 17.93 7.60
N HIS A 275 4.52 17.65 8.00
CA HIS A 275 3.38 18.46 7.56
C HIS A 275 3.41 19.95 7.95
N GLU A 276 4.26 20.32 8.92
CA GLU A 276 4.42 21.69 9.41
C GLU A 276 3.07 22.37 9.73
N THR A 277 2.78 23.51 9.10
CA THR A 277 1.52 24.27 9.29
C THR A 277 0.60 24.20 8.08
N ALA A 278 0.79 23.23 7.18
CA ALA A 278 0.01 23.14 5.96
C ALA A 278 -1.48 22.86 6.25
N PRO A 279 -2.43 23.49 5.52
CA PRO A 279 -3.86 23.26 5.70
C PRO A 279 -4.28 21.83 5.32
N ALA A 280 -3.54 21.20 4.42
CA ALA A 280 -3.73 19.83 3.99
C ALA A 280 -2.40 19.20 3.57
N VAL A 281 -2.35 17.87 3.63
CA VAL A 281 -1.23 17.04 3.20
C VAL A 281 -1.74 15.99 2.23
N HIS A 282 -1.11 15.86 1.08
CA HIS A 282 -1.43 14.86 0.07
C HIS A 282 -0.25 13.92 -0.11
N LEU A 283 -0.48 12.63 0.13
CA LEU A 283 0.46 11.56 -0.15
C LEU A 283 0.07 10.89 -1.46
N VAL A 284 0.97 10.86 -2.44
CA VAL A 284 0.81 10.09 -3.68
C VAL A 284 1.70 8.85 -3.59
N VAL A 285 1.09 7.69 -3.44
CA VAL A 285 1.78 6.41 -3.21
C VAL A 285 1.24 5.35 -4.17
N GLY A 286 1.96 4.24 -4.34
CA GLY A 286 1.43 3.07 -5.04
C GLY A 286 0.10 2.62 -4.45
N ALA A 287 -0.85 2.23 -5.29
CA ALA A 287 -2.21 1.90 -4.85
C ALA A 287 -2.29 0.80 -3.77
N ALA A 288 -1.28 -0.08 -3.71
CA ALA A 288 -1.17 -1.11 -2.67
C ALA A 288 -0.72 -0.57 -1.30
N HIS A 289 0.02 0.53 -1.26
CA HIS A 289 0.45 1.19 -0.01
C HIS A 289 -0.70 1.97 0.64
N GLN A 290 -1.65 2.45 -0.17
CA GLN A 290 -2.76 3.31 0.25
C GLN A 290 -3.51 2.80 1.51
N PRO A 291 -3.92 1.52 1.62
CA PRO A 291 -4.62 1.03 2.81
C PRO A 291 -3.73 1.03 4.05
N GLY A 292 -2.45 0.72 3.91
CA GLY A 292 -1.52 0.64 5.03
C GLY A 292 -1.12 2.00 5.57
N VAL A 293 -0.80 2.95 4.68
CA VAL A 293 -0.52 4.33 5.07
C VAL A 293 -1.74 4.94 5.78
N THR A 294 -2.93 4.70 5.24
CA THR A 294 -4.19 5.11 5.87
C THR A 294 -4.37 4.49 7.27
N TYR A 295 -3.99 3.23 7.47
CA TYR A 295 -4.04 2.58 8.78
C TYR A 295 -3.14 3.31 9.79
N TYR A 296 -1.89 3.61 9.46
CA TYR A 296 -0.98 4.29 10.39
C TYR A 296 -1.36 5.75 10.64
N LEU A 297 -1.89 6.47 9.66
CA LEU A 297 -2.46 7.81 9.88
C LEU A 297 -3.64 7.77 10.87
N ARG A 298 -4.46 6.71 10.86
CA ARG A 298 -5.54 6.54 11.85
C ARG A 298 -4.97 6.28 13.25
N GLN A 299 -3.85 5.58 13.37
CA GLN A 299 -3.19 5.37 14.65
C GLN A 299 -2.64 6.70 15.23
N HIS A 300 -2.10 7.58 14.38
CA HIS A 300 -1.75 8.95 14.80
C HIS A 300 -3.00 9.74 15.24
N ARG A 301 -4.09 9.72 14.47
CA ARG A 301 -5.37 10.35 14.85
C ARG A 301 -5.88 9.86 16.21
N ASP A 302 -5.77 8.55 16.46
CA ASP A 302 -6.31 7.91 17.66
C ASP A 302 -5.35 8.02 18.86
N GLY A 303 -4.16 8.59 18.67
CA GLY A 303 -3.13 8.78 19.70
C GLY A 303 -2.42 7.49 20.13
N SER A 304 -2.57 6.41 19.37
CA SER A 304 -1.88 5.13 19.59
C SER A 304 -0.48 5.10 18.95
N ARG A 305 -0.17 6.09 18.11
CA ARG A 305 1.13 6.30 17.48
C ARG A 305 1.57 7.77 17.61
N THR A 306 2.87 7.99 17.71
CA THR A 306 3.50 9.32 17.69
C THR A 306 4.72 9.27 16.77
N VAL A 307 5.25 10.44 16.39
CA VAL A 307 6.50 10.56 15.63
C VAL A 307 7.75 10.65 16.54
N ASP A 308 7.59 10.38 17.84
CA ASP A 308 8.72 10.38 18.78
C ASP A 308 9.73 9.29 18.40
N GLY A 309 10.96 9.70 18.13
CA GLY A 309 12.02 8.79 17.68
C GLY A 309 11.99 8.45 16.19
N PHE A 310 11.19 9.17 15.38
CA PHE A 310 11.30 9.12 13.92
C PHE A 310 12.67 9.65 13.46
N GLU A 311 13.33 8.89 12.59
CA GLU A 311 14.63 9.23 12.00
C GLU A 311 14.53 9.12 10.47
N LEU A 312 15.16 10.07 9.78
CA LEU A 312 15.32 10.01 8.33
C LEU A 312 16.41 9.01 7.97
N ALA A 313 16.23 8.31 6.85
CA ALA A 313 17.27 7.50 6.23
C ALA A 313 18.49 8.38 5.86
N GLY A 314 19.69 7.82 5.99
CA GLY A 314 20.97 8.51 5.91
C GLY A 314 21.66 8.46 4.55
#